data_AF-D5QE69-F1
#
_entry.id   AF-D5QE69-F1
#
_cell.length_a   1.000
_cell.length_b   1.000
_cell.length_c   1.000
_cell.angle_alpha   90.00
_cell.angle_beta   90.00
_cell.angle_gamma   90.00
#
_symmetry.space_group_name_H-M   'P 1'
#
loop_
_entity.id
_entity.type
_entity.pdbx_description
1 polymer ?
#
loop_
_entity_poly.entity_id
_entity_poly.type
_entity_poly.pdbx_seq_one_letter_code
_entity_poly.pdbx_strand_id
1 'polypeptide(L)'
;MRGRSVLLKQIQEARKIIERHQPKSLAVLGGDCLVSLVPFSWLSERYGDRLGVLWIDTHPDVQTPKQYTNAHAHVLGALLGHGDPDLTKAVTRPVPAKNVMIAGIHDPLPFEAQFIADHGLRTCSPQQVRDGAQPVMEWLKDSQIEVLAIHLDLDVLDPHNFRSLLFAKPGRGKHDFGDVAEGKLNIPDVLKLIQEVTTEKEVVGMTIAEHMPWDALNLQEMLKQLPLIGG
;
A
#
# COMPACT_ATOMS: atom_id res chain seq x y z
N MET A 1 -0.69 15.92 9.55
CA MET A 1 -0.45 14.49 9.80
C MET A 1 -0.47 14.21 11.30
N ARG A 2 -1.28 13.24 11.75
CA ARG A 2 -1.30 12.75 13.14
C ARG A 2 0.01 12.01 13.45
N GLY A 3 0.56 12.19 14.64
CA GLY A 3 1.79 11.51 15.05
C GLY A 3 3.06 11.96 14.31
N ARG A 4 3.05 13.12 13.63
CA ARG A 4 4.12 13.57 12.71
C ARG A 4 5.54 13.35 13.25
N SER A 5 5.87 13.79 14.46
CA SER A 5 7.23 13.68 15.00
C SER A 5 7.72 12.23 15.10
N VAL A 6 6.85 11.30 15.48
CA VAL A 6 7.18 9.86 15.59
C VAL A 6 7.34 9.26 14.19
N LEU A 7 6.45 9.60 13.25
CA LEU A 7 6.53 9.16 11.87
C LEU A 7 7.84 9.60 11.21
N LEU A 8 8.23 10.88 11.37
CA LEU A 8 9.49 11.38 10.81
C LEU A 8 10.72 10.69 11.43
N LYS A 9 10.67 10.38 12.72
CA LYS A 9 11.73 9.59 13.36
C LYS A 9 11.81 8.19 12.77
N GLN A 10 10.68 7.50 12.60
CA GLN A 10 10.64 6.16 12.01
C GLN A 10 11.10 6.15 10.54
N ILE A 11 10.73 7.15 9.75
CA ILE A 11 11.22 7.36 8.37
C ILE A 11 12.75 7.48 8.36
N GLN A 12 13.33 8.29 9.26
CA GLN A 12 14.78 8.45 9.35
C GLN A 12 15.48 7.15 9.78
N GLU A 13 14.94 6.42 10.75
CA GLU A 13 15.52 5.14 11.19
C GLU A 13 15.42 4.06 10.12
N ALA A 14 14.28 3.95 9.42
CA ALA A 14 14.13 3.03 8.29
C ALA A 14 15.15 3.34 7.18
N ARG A 15 15.39 4.62 6.88
CA ARG A 15 16.39 5.06 5.90
C ARG A 15 17.80 4.60 6.31
N LYS A 16 18.19 4.83 7.57
CA LYS A 16 19.51 4.41 8.09
C LYS A 16 19.71 2.90 7.99
N ILE A 17 18.68 2.10 8.30
CA ILE A 17 18.74 0.63 8.21
C ILE A 17 18.97 0.22 6.75
N ILE A 18 18.18 0.77 5.81
CA ILE A 18 18.30 0.45 4.38
C ILE A 18 19.68 0.87 3.84
N GLU A 19 20.14 2.08 4.17
CA GLU A 19 21.46 2.59 3.76
C GLU A 19 22.62 1.75 4.31
N ARG A 20 22.49 1.20 5.52
CA ARG A 20 23.51 0.30 6.08
C ARG A 20 23.67 -0.99 5.27
N HIS A 21 22.55 -1.54 4.78
CA HIS A 21 22.54 -2.82 4.07
C HIS A 21 22.72 -2.67 2.55
N GLN A 22 22.49 -1.48 1.99
CA GLN A 22 22.55 -1.20 0.55
C GLN A 22 21.81 -2.24 -0.33
N PRO A 23 20.59 -2.68 0.05
CA PRO A 23 19.97 -3.84 -0.56
C PRO A 23 19.58 -3.59 -2.02
N LYS A 24 19.63 -4.66 -2.83
CA LYS A 24 19.07 -4.67 -4.19
C LYS A 24 17.55 -4.87 -4.16
N SER A 25 17.05 -5.66 -3.23
CA SER A 25 15.62 -5.92 -3.06
C SER A 25 15.19 -5.82 -1.59
N LEU A 26 13.91 -5.53 -1.36
CA LEU A 26 13.34 -5.30 -0.03
C LEU A 26 12.04 -6.09 0.15
N ALA A 27 11.94 -6.78 1.29
CA ALA A 27 10.68 -7.30 1.83
C ALA A 27 10.34 -6.54 3.11
N VAL A 28 9.13 -5.98 3.17
CA VAL A 28 8.67 -5.10 4.25
C VAL A 28 7.43 -5.73 4.85
N LEU A 29 7.54 -6.14 6.11
CA LEU A 29 6.43 -6.65 6.91
C LEU A 29 5.90 -5.50 7.75
N GLY A 30 4.84 -4.89 7.25
CA GLY A 30 4.40 -3.56 7.64
C GLY A 30 3.50 -3.51 8.86
N GLY A 31 3.41 -2.29 9.39
CA GLY A 31 2.21 -1.73 10.01
C GLY A 31 1.34 -1.09 8.92
N ASP A 32 1.00 0.19 9.07
CA ASP A 32 0.20 0.93 8.06
C ASP A 32 0.94 1.18 6.73
N CYS A 33 0.23 1.63 5.69
CA CYS A 33 0.78 1.78 4.33
C CYS A 33 1.98 2.74 4.20
N LEU A 34 2.19 3.66 5.15
CA LEU A 34 3.31 4.59 5.10
C LEU A 34 4.68 3.89 5.19
N VAL A 35 4.72 2.65 5.69
CA VAL A 35 5.95 1.84 5.77
C VAL A 35 6.62 1.61 4.42
N SER A 36 5.90 1.73 3.28
CA SER A 36 6.49 1.64 1.95
C SER A 36 7.26 2.88 1.51
N LEU A 37 7.08 4.04 2.16
CA LEU A 37 7.65 5.31 1.70
C LEU A 37 9.17 5.23 1.48
N VAL A 38 9.90 4.81 2.52
CA VAL A 38 11.37 4.74 2.45
C VAL A 38 11.86 3.56 1.61
N PRO A 39 11.34 2.33 1.76
CA PRO A 39 11.68 1.21 0.89
C PRO A 39 11.50 1.52 -0.60
N PHE A 40 10.39 2.14 -1.00
CA PHE A 40 10.11 2.37 -2.41
C PHE A 40 10.86 3.61 -2.93
N SER A 41 11.10 4.63 -2.09
CA SER A 41 12.05 5.69 -2.43
C SER A 41 13.45 5.13 -2.71
N TRP A 42 13.93 4.20 -1.87
CA TRP A 42 15.23 3.56 -2.05
C TRP A 42 15.32 2.78 -3.38
N LEU A 43 14.28 2.00 -3.69
CA LEU A 43 14.19 1.28 -4.95
C LEU A 43 14.11 2.25 -6.14
N SER A 44 13.38 3.35 -6.01
CA SER A 44 13.30 4.38 -7.05
C SER A 44 14.66 5.01 -7.32
N GLU A 45 15.42 5.37 -6.27
CA GLU A 45 16.80 5.86 -6.38
C GLU A 45 17.72 4.86 -7.11
N ARG A 46 17.57 3.56 -6.80
CA ARG A 46 18.42 2.50 -7.35
C ARG A 46 18.13 2.17 -8.81
N TYR A 47 16.86 2.06 -9.16
CA TYR A 47 16.42 1.54 -10.46
C TYR A 47 15.99 2.64 -11.43
N GLY A 48 15.69 3.83 -10.92
CA GLY A 48 15.26 4.97 -11.70
C GLY A 48 13.98 4.70 -12.47
N ASP A 49 13.93 5.13 -13.73
CA ASP A 49 12.74 4.97 -14.58
C ASP A 49 12.47 3.51 -14.98
N ARG A 50 13.35 2.58 -14.60
CA ARG A 50 13.18 1.14 -14.79
C ARG A 50 12.36 0.49 -13.68
N LEU A 51 12.06 1.22 -12.59
CA LEU A 51 11.17 0.74 -11.54
C LEU A 51 9.71 0.98 -11.93
N GLY A 52 8.89 -0.07 -11.85
CA GLY A 52 7.45 0.05 -11.73
C GLY A 52 6.97 -0.16 -10.29
N VAL A 53 5.87 0.48 -9.93
CA VAL A 53 5.15 0.27 -8.67
C VAL A 53 3.77 -0.28 -8.97
N LEU A 54 3.51 -1.51 -8.53
CA LEU A 54 2.18 -2.10 -8.50
C LEU A 54 1.61 -1.90 -7.08
N TRP A 55 0.64 -1.00 -6.96
CA TRP A 55 -0.05 -0.68 -5.71
C TRP A 55 -1.34 -1.50 -5.65
N ILE A 56 -1.32 -2.61 -4.91
CA ILE A 56 -2.48 -3.50 -4.74
C ILE A 56 -3.22 -3.05 -3.49
N ASP A 57 -4.36 -2.38 -3.67
CA ASP A 57 -5.04 -1.64 -2.62
C ASP A 57 -6.49 -1.31 -3.04
N THR A 58 -7.40 -1.21 -2.08
CA THR A 58 -8.74 -0.64 -2.29
C THR A 58 -8.67 0.87 -2.56
N HIS A 59 -7.71 1.54 -1.93
CA HIS A 59 -7.54 2.97 -1.91
C HIS A 59 -6.29 3.41 -2.70
N PRO A 60 -6.23 4.65 -3.21
CA PRO A 60 -5.08 5.11 -3.97
C PRO A 60 -3.96 5.74 -3.14
N ASP A 61 -4.17 6.06 -1.86
CA ASP A 61 -3.15 6.69 -0.99
C ASP A 61 -2.51 7.98 -1.53
N VAL A 62 -3.30 8.77 -2.26
CA VAL A 62 -2.88 10.06 -2.86
C VAL A 62 -3.40 11.28 -2.12
N GLN A 63 -4.04 11.09 -0.96
CA GLN A 63 -4.53 12.18 -0.15
C GLN A 63 -3.37 12.98 0.47
N THR A 64 -3.67 14.20 0.89
CA THR A 64 -2.71 15.04 1.63
C THR A 64 -3.30 15.40 2.99
N PRO A 65 -2.54 16.07 3.87
CA PRO A 65 -3.09 16.58 5.14
C PRO A 65 -4.29 17.52 5.00
N LYS A 66 -4.56 18.04 3.79
CA LYS A 66 -5.76 18.84 3.49
C LYS A 66 -7.03 17.99 3.46
N GLN A 67 -6.94 16.73 3.01
CA GLN A 67 -8.08 15.82 2.90
C GLN A 67 -8.19 14.93 4.13
N TYR A 68 -7.07 14.37 4.62
CA TYR A 68 -7.09 13.41 5.71
C TYR A 68 -5.85 13.48 6.60
N THR A 69 -6.04 13.31 7.91
CA THR A 69 -4.96 13.56 8.87
C THR A 69 -4.02 12.39 9.08
N ASN A 70 -4.42 11.15 8.76
CA ASN A 70 -3.59 9.96 8.95
C ASN A 70 -2.72 9.76 7.71
N ALA A 71 -1.42 9.53 7.93
CA ALA A 71 -0.42 9.63 6.86
C ALA A 71 -0.31 8.38 5.97
N HIS A 72 -0.92 7.26 6.36
CA HIS A 72 -1.00 6.07 5.49
C HIS A 72 -1.63 6.39 4.13
N ALA A 73 -2.72 7.17 4.11
CA ALA A 73 -3.38 7.63 2.89
C ALA A 73 -2.59 8.67 2.06
N HIS A 74 -1.33 8.98 2.41
CA HIS A 74 -0.50 9.98 1.73
C HIS A 74 0.66 9.35 0.95
N VAL A 75 0.94 8.06 1.16
CA VAL A 75 2.23 7.45 0.81
C VAL A 75 2.45 7.37 -0.70
N LEU A 76 1.44 6.96 -1.49
CA LEU A 76 1.60 6.86 -2.94
C LEU A 76 1.72 8.25 -3.55
N GLY A 77 0.93 9.22 -3.07
CA GLY A 77 1.08 10.62 -3.44
C GLY A 77 2.50 11.15 -3.17
N ALA A 78 3.06 10.84 -2.00
CA ALA A 78 4.41 11.25 -1.64
C ALA A 78 5.49 10.58 -2.51
N LEU A 79 5.32 9.30 -2.86
CA LEU A 79 6.20 8.58 -3.79
C LEU A 79 6.18 9.18 -5.21
N LEU A 80 5.05 9.75 -5.63
CA LEU A 80 4.90 10.52 -6.87
C LEU A 80 5.46 11.95 -6.75
N GLY A 81 5.89 12.38 -5.57
CA GLY A 81 6.44 13.71 -5.31
C GLY A 81 5.39 14.76 -4.91
N HIS A 82 4.16 14.34 -4.56
CA HIS A 82 3.06 15.21 -4.19
C HIS A 82 2.69 15.08 -2.71
N GLY A 83 2.21 16.16 -2.08
CA GLY A 83 1.68 16.12 -0.72
C GLY A 83 2.55 16.84 0.31
N ASP A 84 2.66 16.28 1.52
CA ASP A 84 3.32 16.94 2.65
C ASP A 84 4.85 17.06 2.41
N PRO A 85 5.44 18.26 2.55
CA PRO A 85 6.87 18.46 2.32
C PRO A 85 7.79 17.59 3.17
N ASP A 86 7.37 17.21 4.39
CA ASP A 86 8.20 16.35 5.24
C ASP A 86 8.23 14.90 4.72
N LEU A 87 7.18 14.44 4.03
CA LEU A 87 7.16 13.13 3.39
C LEU A 87 7.86 13.15 2.03
N THR A 88 7.57 14.13 1.18
CA THR A 88 8.16 14.22 -0.16
C THR A 88 9.67 14.47 -0.13
N LYS A 89 10.18 15.15 0.91
CA LYS A 89 11.64 15.30 1.12
C LYS A 89 12.35 13.96 1.38
N ALA A 90 11.65 12.94 1.86
CA ALA A 90 12.20 11.59 2.00
C ALA A 90 12.30 10.85 0.66
N VAL A 91 11.65 11.37 -0.40
CA VAL A 91 11.60 10.79 -1.74
C VAL A 91 12.50 11.60 -2.68
N THR A 92 13.78 11.23 -2.76
CA THR A 92 14.76 12.02 -3.55
C THR A 92 14.58 11.84 -5.06
N ARG A 93 14.03 10.70 -5.48
CA ARG A 93 13.62 10.43 -6.85
C ARG A 93 12.15 9.99 -6.88
N PRO A 94 11.21 10.90 -7.17
CA PRO A 94 9.81 10.55 -7.34
C PRO A 94 9.61 9.51 -8.46
N VAL A 95 8.67 8.59 -8.25
CA VAL A 95 8.29 7.59 -9.25
C VAL A 95 7.45 8.28 -10.32
N PRO A 96 7.77 8.14 -11.63
CA PRO A 96 6.92 8.69 -12.68
C PRO A 96 5.52 8.06 -12.62
N ALA A 97 4.44 8.86 -12.71
CA ALA A 97 3.07 8.35 -12.65
C ALA A 97 2.77 7.24 -13.68
N LYS A 98 3.38 7.32 -14.88
CA LYS A 98 3.30 6.27 -15.91
C LYS A 98 3.87 4.90 -15.49
N ASN A 99 4.73 4.89 -14.48
CA ASN A 99 5.32 3.69 -13.88
C ASN A 99 4.54 3.21 -12.64
N VAL A 100 3.33 3.71 -12.40
CA VAL A 100 2.46 3.29 -11.31
C VAL A 100 1.18 2.67 -11.86
N MET A 101 0.80 1.52 -11.31
CA MET A 101 -0.47 0.85 -11.54
C MET A 101 -1.16 0.61 -10.19
N ILE A 102 -2.41 1.03 -10.06
CA ILE A 102 -3.23 0.79 -8.85
C ILE A 102 -4.23 -0.33 -9.15
N ALA A 103 -4.11 -1.47 -8.47
CA ALA A 103 -4.94 -2.66 -8.69
C ALA A 103 -5.80 -2.97 -7.45
N GLY A 104 -7.10 -3.22 -7.65
CA GLY A 104 -8.07 -3.43 -6.55
C GLY A 104 -8.93 -2.20 -6.22
N ILE A 105 -8.52 -1.03 -6.71
CA ILE A 105 -9.25 0.23 -6.50
C ILE A 105 -10.64 0.21 -7.13
N HIS A 106 -11.61 0.73 -6.40
CA HIS A 106 -12.98 0.94 -6.86
C HIS A 106 -13.66 2.00 -5.99
N ASP A 107 -14.72 2.61 -6.51
CA ASP A 107 -15.50 3.64 -5.79
C ASP A 107 -14.63 4.75 -5.13
N PRO A 108 -13.64 5.34 -5.85
CA PRO A 108 -12.75 6.35 -5.28
C PRO A 108 -13.49 7.63 -4.90
N LEU A 109 -12.97 8.35 -3.90
CA LEU A 109 -13.50 9.66 -3.53
C LEU A 109 -13.34 10.67 -4.68
N PRO A 110 -14.17 11.74 -4.76
CA PRO A 110 -14.06 12.72 -5.84
C PRO A 110 -12.67 13.34 -6.01
N PHE A 111 -11.98 13.61 -4.89
CA PHE A 111 -10.60 14.09 -4.92
C PHE A 111 -9.63 13.07 -5.53
N GLU A 112 -9.78 11.80 -5.17
CA GLU A 112 -8.92 10.71 -5.62
C GLU A 112 -9.13 10.42 -7.11
N ALA A 113 -10.38 10.37 -7.55
CA ALA A 113 -10.74 10.23 -8.96
C ALA A 113 -10.12 11.37 -9.81
N GLN A 114 -10.22 12.61 -9.32
CA GLN A 114 -9.60 13.76 -10.00
C GLN A 114 -8.06 13.64 -10.02
N PHE A 115 -7.44 13.26 -8.90
CA PHE A 115 -5.99 13.08 -8.83
C PHE A 115 -5.50 12.01 -9.82
N ILE A 116 -6.19 10.87 -9.88
CA ILE A 116 -5.89 9.77 -10.82
C ILE A 116 -5.96 10.27 -12.27
N ALA A 117 -7.02 11.00 -12.62
CA ALA A 117 -7.20 11.56 -13.96
C ALA A 117 -6.12 12.60 -14.32
N ASP A 118 -5.85 13.56 -13.43
CA ASP A 118 -4.90 14.66 -13.66
C ASP A 118 -3.46 14.16 -13.88
N HIS A 119 -3.09 13.05 -13.24
CA HIS A 119 -1.74 12.49 -13.32
C HIS A 119 -1.63 11.32 -14.31
N GLY A 120 -2.74 10.94 -14.96
CA GLY A 120 -2.78 9.81 -15.90
C GLY A 120 -2.38 8.48 -15.26
N LEU A 121 -2.74 8.27 -13.98
CA LEU A 121 -2.47 7.02 -13.28
C LEU A 121 -3.31 5.89 -13.88
N ARG A 122 -2.67 4.73 -14.10
CA ARG A 122 -3.36 3.55 -14.59
C ARG A 122 -3.98 2.78 -13.42
N THR A 123 -5.17 2.24 -13.63
CA THR A 123 -5.92 1.49 -12.61
C THR A 123 -6.43 0.16 -13.15
N CYS A 124 -6.59 -0.82 -12.27
CA CYS A 124 -7.21 -2.12 -12.54
C CYS A 124 -8.22 -2.43 -11.43
N SER A 125 -9.52 -2.43 -11.73
CA SER A 125 -10.57 -2.68 -10.74
C SER A 125 -10.56 -4.14 -10.26
N PRO A 126 -11.22 -4.47 -9.13
CA PRO A 126 -11.33 -5.85 -8.64
C PRO A 126 -11.89 -6.82 -9.69
N GLN A 127 -12.84 -6.36 -10.50
CA GLN A 127 -13.42 -7.19 -11.55
C GLN A 127 -12.41 -7.46 -12.66
N GLN A 128 -11.65 -6.44 -13.09
CA GLN A 128 -10.60 -6.61 -14.09
C GLN A 128 -9.47 -7.52 -13.58
N VAL A 129 -9.13 -7.46 -12.29
CA VAL A 129 -8.17 -8.40 -11.67
C VAL A 129 -8.69 -9.84 -11.78
N ARG A 130 -9.96 -10.09 -11.41
CA ARG A 130 -10.58 -11.43 -11.54
C ARG A 130 -10.62 -11.92 -12.99
N ASP A 131 -10.85 -11.02 -13.92
CA ASP A 131 -10.94 -11.30 -15.36
C ASP A 131 -9.57 -11.45 -16.04
N GLY A 132 -8.48 -11.61 -15.26
CA GLY A 132 -7.13 -11.90 -15.76
C GLY A 132 -6.20 -10.70 -15.84
N ALA A 133 -6.54 -9.60 -15.15
CA ALA A 133 -5.69 -8.44 -14.93
C ALA A 133 -5.07 -7.83 -16.22
N GLN A 134 -5.80 -7.90 -17.35
CA GLN A 134 -5.34 -7.39 -18.64
C GLN A 134 -4.77 -5.95 -18.57
N PRO A 135 -5.38 -4.98 -17.85
CA PRO A 135 -4.80 -3.64 -17.72
C PRO A 135 -3.40 -3.62 -17.09
N VAL A 136 -3.13 -4.52 -16.14
CA VAL A 136 -1.80 -4.68 -15.51
C VAL A 136 -0.82 -5.21 -16.54
N MET A 137 -1.19 -6.26 -17.28
CA MET A 137 -0.32 -6.87 -18.29
C MET A 137 0.00 -5.92 -19.45
N GLU A 138 -0.96 -5.10 -19.87
CA GLU A 138 -0.74 -4.04 -20.87
C GLU A 138 0.19 -2.96 -20.33
N TRP A 139 0.03 -2.54 -19.08
CA TRP A 139 0.95 -1.61 -18.43
C TRP A 139 2.38 -2.14 -18.35
N LEU A 140 2.58 -3.42 -18.00
CA LEU A 140 3.91 -4.04 -17.96
C LEU A 140 4.59 -4.08 -19.34
N LYS A 141 3.79 -4.18 -20.42
CA LYS A 141 4.26 -4.22 -21.82
C LYS A 141 4.55 -2.83 -22.39
N ASP A 142 3.67 -1.87 -22.13
CA ASP A 142 3.80 -0.50 -22.65
C ASP A 142 4.91 0.28 -21.96
N SER A 143 5.22 -0.08 -20.72
CA SER A 143 6.19 0.63 -19.90
C SER A 143 7.61 0.11 -20.11
N GLN A 144 8.59 1.00 -19.94
CA GLN A 144 10.02 0.67 -19.99
C GLN A 144 10.53 0.17 -18.62
N ILE A 145 9.63 -0.37 -17.78
CA ILE A 145 10.03 -0.92 -16.48
C ILE A 145 10.71 -2.28 -16.68
N GLU A 146 11.76 -2.52 -15.92
CA GLU A 146 12.50 -3.78 -15.90
C GLU A 146 12.27 -4.54 -14.59
N VAL A 147 12.00 -3.82 -13.50
CA VAL A 147 11.79 -4.39 -12.16
C VAL A 147 10.54 -3.82 -11.50
N LEU A 148 9.97 -4.57 -10.57
CA LEU A 148 8.70 -4.26 -9.93
C LEU A 148 8.83 -4.16 -8.41
N ALA A 149 8.25 -3.12 -7.82
CA ALA A 149 7.92 -3.06 -6.40
C ALA A 149 6.42 -3.25 -6.24
N ILE A 150 6.02 -4.22 -5.41
CA ILE A 150 4.62 -4.55 -5.12
C ILE A 150 4.31 -4.07 -3.71
N HIS A 151 3.32 -3.20 -3.58
CA HIS A 151 2.67 -2.90 -2.31
C HIS A 151 1.38 -3.70 -2.24
N LEU A 152 1.16 -4.39 -1.13
CA LEU A 152 -0.10 -5.05 -0.82
C LEU A 152 -0.67 -4.45 0.47
N ASP A 153 -1.64 -3.58 0.32
CA ASP A 153 -2.56 -3.24 1.40
C ASP A 153 -3.53 -4.43 1.54
N LEU A 154 -3.57 -5.04 2.73
CA LEU A 154 -4.45 -6.18 2.97
C LEU A 154 -5.93 -5.79 2.91
N ASP A 155 -6.27 -4.50 3.05
CA ASP A 155 -7.65 -4.01 2.99
C ASP A 155 -8.29 -4.19 1.59
N VAL A 156 -7.49 -4.51 0.57
CA VAL A 156 -7.96 -4.96 -0.75
C VAL A 156 -8.79 -6.24 -0.67
N LEU A 157 -8.58 -7.01 0.40
CA LEU A 157 -9.25 -8.28 0.66
C LEU A 157 -10.66 -8.07 1.23
N ASP A 158 -11.60 -8.89 0.78
CA ASP A 158 -12.97 -8.89 1.26
C ASP A 158 -13.01 -9.20 2.76
N PRO A 159 -13.48 -8.26 3.61
CA PRO A 159 -13.53 -8.45 5.06
C PRO A 159 -14.45 -9.59 5.48
N HIS A 160 -15.37 -10.03 4.61
CA HIS A 160 -16.22 -11.20 4.85
C HIS A 160 -15.44 -12.51 4.77
N ASN A 161 -14.28 -12.54 4.09
CA ASN A 161 -13.47 -13.75 3.88
C ASN A 161 -12.12 -13.70 4.61
N PHE A 162 -11.53 -12.51 4.79
CA PHE A 162 -10.31 -12.31 5.57
C PHE A 162 -10.53 -11.25 6.67
N ARG A 163 -10.41 -11.66 7.94
CA ARG A 163 -11.00 -10.90 9.08
C ARG A 163 -9.99 -10.06 9.86
N SER A 164 -8.72 -10.07 9.45
CA SER A 164 -7.65 -9.30 10.10
C SER A 164 -7.44 -7.95 9.41
N LEU A 165 -8.53 -7.19 9.21
CA LEU A 165 -8.58 -5.93 8.47
C LEU A 165 -9.36 -4.87 9.26
N LEU A 166 -9.14 -3.58 8.98
CA LEU A 166 -9.96 -2.51 9.56
C LEU A 166 -11.46 -2.74 9.36
N PHE A 167 -11.85 -3.08 8.13
CA PHE A 167 -13.24 -3.31 7.73
C PHE A 167 -13.87 -4.59 8.31
N ALA A 168 -13.07 -5.45 8.96
CA ALA A 168 -13.53 -6.64 9.67
C ALA A 168 -13.55 -6.47 11.20
N LYS A 169 -13.43 -5.23 11.70
CA LYS A 169 -13.45 -4.94 13.13
C LYS A 169 -14.71 -5.51 13.81
N PRO A 170 -14.58 -6.34 14.86
CA PRO A 170 -15.73 -6.87 15.58
C PRO A 170 -16.64 -5.76 16.12
N GLY A 171 -17.94 -5.91 15.88
CA GLY A 171 -18.96 -4.97 16.34
C GLY A 171 -19.09 -3.68 15.51
N ARG A 172 -18.43 -3.58 14.35
CA ARG A 172 -18.60 -2.42 13.47
C ARG A 172 -20.04 -2.23 13.00
N GLY A 173 -20.45 -0.99 12.85
CA GLY A 173 -21.60 -0.57 12.07
C GLY A 173 -21.29 -0.45 10.58
N LYS A 174 -22.35 -0.28 9.78
CA LYS A 174 -22.25 -0.11 8.32
C LYS A 174 -21.43 1.14 7.96
N HIS A 175 -21.70 2.26 8.63
CA HIS A 175 -21.18 3.58 8.28
C HIS A 175 -19.95 4.02 9.11
N ASP A 176 -19.38 3.14 9.92
CA ASP A 176 -18.32 3.48 10.89
C ASP A 176 -17.05 4.05 10.25
N PHE A 177 -16.82 3.72 8.97
CA PHE A 177 -15.66 4.17 8.20
C PHE A 177 -16.01 5.21 7.14
N GLY A 178 -17.19 5.84 7.21
CA GLY A 178 -17.59 6.93 6.32
C GLY A 178 -17.93 6.49 4.89
N ASP A 179 -18.40 5.26 4.73
CA ASP A 179 -18.80 4.67 3.43
C ASP A 179 -17.71 4.72 2.35
N VAL A 180 -16.44 4.73 2.77
CA VAL A 180 -15.31 4.48 1.86
C VAL A 180 -15.38 3.06 1.29
N ALA A 181 -14.69 2.85 0.18
CA ALA A 181 -14.59 1.55 -0.45
C ALA A 181 -14.02 0.50 0.53
N GLU A 182 -14.48 -0.74 0.40
CA GLU A 182 -14.00 -1.88 1.20
C GLU A 182 -13.53 -2.97 0.25
N GLY A 183 -12.56 -3.78 0.67
CA GLY A 183 -11.97 -4.82 -0.15
C GLY A 183 -12.98 -5.72 -0.87
N LYS A 184 -12.68 -6.02 -2.13
CA LYS A 184 -13.53 -6.86 -3.01
C LYS A 184 -12.79 -8.06 -3.58
N LEU A 185 -11.49 -8.18 -3.34
CA LEU A 185 -10.67 -9.32 -3.79
C LEU A 185 -10.56 -10.38 -2.70
N ASN A 186 -10.25 -11.60 -3.08
CA ASN A 186 -9.87 -12.64 -2.12
C ASN A 186 -8.38 -12.96 -2.25
N ILE A 187 -7.84 -13.67 -1.25
CA ILE A 187 -6.43 -14.10 -1.26
C ILE A 187 -6.05 -14.81 -2.57
N PRO A 188 -6.86 -15.74 -3.13
CA PRO A 188 -6.55 -16.36 -4.42
C PRO A 188 -6.45 -15.37 -5.58
N ASP A 189 -7.27 -14.32 -5.61
CA ASP A 189 -7.24 -13.30 -6.66
C ASP A 189 -5.92 -12.51 -6.60
N VAL A 190 -5.53 -12.08 -5.40
CA VAL A 190 -4.26 -11.35 -5.16
C VAL A 190 -3.06 -12.24 -5.47
N LEU A 191 -3.06 -13.50 -5.02
CA LEU A 191 -1.96 -14.43 -5.30
C LEU A 191 -1.82 -14.71 -6.79
N LYS A 192 -2.94 -14.88 -7.51
CA LYS A 192 -2.94 -15.07 -8.95
C LYS A 192 -2.33 -13.84 -9.66
N LEU A 193 -2.76 -12.64 -9.30
CA LEU A 193 -2.20 -11.40 -9.84
C LEU A 193 -0.69 -11.31 -9.60
N ILE A 194 -0.23 -11.57 -8.37
CA ILE A 194 1.20 -11.52 -8.03
C ILE A 194 1.97 -12.58 -8.84
N GLN A 195 1.46 -13.80 -8.96
CA GLN A 195 2.09 -14.85 -9.76
C GLN A 195 2.23 -14.44 -11.23
N GLU A 196 1.18 -13.89 -11.84
CA GLU A 196 1.19 -13.43 -13.24
C GLU A 196 2.20 -12.29 -13.46
N VAL A 197 2.27 -11.29 -12.59
CA VAL A 197 3.25 -10.20 -12.77
C VAL A 197 4.69 -10.65 -12.51
N THR A 198 4.89 -11.64 -11.63
CA THR A 198 6.23 -12.21 -11.38
C THR A 198 6.78 -13.03 -12.54
N THR A 199 5.93 -13.49 -13.47
CA THR A 199 6.41 -14.12 -14.72
C THR A 199 6.89 -13.10 -15.75
N GLU A 200 6.48 -11.84 -15.62
CA GLU A 200 6.81 -10.77 -16.58
C GLU A 200 7.97 -9.89 -16.15
N LYS A 201 8.08 -9.57 -14.84
CA LYS A 201 9.10 -8.66 -14.29
C LYS A 201 9.74 -9.22 -13.02
N GLU A 202 11.02 -8.92 -12.82
CA GLU A 202 11.71 -9.24 -11.58
C GLU A 202 11.15 -8.38 -10.42
N VAL A 203 10.67 -9.02 -9.36
CA VAL A 203 10.18 -8.31 -8.17
C VAL A 203 11.36 -7.99 -7.24
N VAL A 204 11.59 -6.69 -7.04
CA VAL A 204 12.64 -6.16 -6.16
C VAL A 204 12.08 -5.50 -4.90
N GLY A 205 10.77 -5.32 -4.80
CA GLY A 205 10.11 -4.78 -3.61
C GLY A 205 8.83 -5.54 -3.31
N MET A 206 8.61 -5.90 -2.05
CA MET A 206 7.35 -6.43 -1.56
C MET A 206 7.02 -5.78 -0.21
N THR A 207 5.87 -5.14 -0.11
CA THR A 207 5.30 -4.71 1.18
C THR A 207 4.00 -5.44 1.43
N ILE A 208 3.77 -5.86 2.68
CA ILE A 208 2.46 -6.27 3.19
C ILE A 208 2.10 -5.29 4.30
N ALA A 209 0.97 -4.58 4.17
CA ALA A 209 0.53 -3.53 5.09
C ALA A 209 -0.88 -3.78 5.64
N GLU A 210 -1.26 -3.00 6.65
CA GLU A 210 -2.61 -2.91 7.25
C GLU A 210 -3.17 -4.22 7.83
N HIS A 211 -2.29 -5.10 8.31
CA HIS A 211 -2.72 -6.28 9.06
C HIS A 211 -3.26 -5.88 10.45
N MET A 212 -4.57 -6.06 10.67
CA MET A 212 -5.26 -5.75 11.93
C MET A 212 -5.88 -7.01 12.55
N PRO A 213 -5.09 -7.85 13.26
CA PRO A 213 -5.55 -9.16 13.74
C PRO A 213 -6.39 -9.05 15.02
N TRP A 214 -7.66 -8.62 14.89
CA TRP A 214 -8.57 -8.37 16.00
C TRP A 214 -8.69 -9.56 16.97
N ASP A 215 -8.78 -10.78 16.44
CA ASP A 215 -8.89 -11.98 17.28
C ASP A 215 -7.61 -12.24 18.09
N ALA A 216 -6.44 -12.03 17.50
CA ALA A 216 -5.17 -12.19 18.21
C ALA A 216 -5.00 -11.11 19.29
N LEU A 217 -5.42 -9.87 19.01
CA LEU A 217 -5.42 -8.78 19.99
C LEU A 217 -6.37 -9.09 21.15
N ASN A 218 -7.60 -9.50 20.86
CA ASN A 218 -8.59 -9.85 21.87
C ASN A 218 -8.13 -11.05 22.71
N LEU A 219 -7.54 -12.07 22.08
CA LEU A 219 -6.97 -13.23 22.76
C LEU A 219 -5.82 -12.81 23.68
N GLN A 220 -4.92 -11.93 23.22
CA GLN A 220 -3.84 -11.41 24.05
C GLN A 220 -4.37 -10.70 25.30
N GLU A 221 -5.36 -9.81 25.15
CA GLU A 221 -5.96 -9.09 26.27
C GLU A 221 -6.73 -10.01 27.22
N MET A 222 -7.38 -11.05 26.69
CA MET A 222 -8.01 -12.08 27.51
C MET A 222 -6.97 -12.81 28.36
N LEU A 223 -5.88 -13.29 27.76
CA LEU A 223 -4.85 -14.07 28.45
C LEU A 223 -4.16 -13.28 29.58
N LYS A 224 -3.93 -11.97 29.39
CA LYS A 224 -3.40 -11.08 30.45
C LYS A 224 -4.31 -10.96 31.67
N GLN A 225 -5.60 -11.27 31.54
CA GLN A 225 -6.60 -11.13 32.60
C GLN A 225 -6.97 -12.49 33.23
N LEU A 226 -6.47 -13.61 32.70
CA LEU A 226 -6.77 -14.92 33.25
C LEU A 226 -5.93 -15.22 34.49
N PRO A 227 -6.53 -15.82 35.55
CA PRO A 227 -5.78 -16.38 36.67
C PRO A 227 -4.69 -17.35 36.20
N LEU A 228 -3.59 -17.44 36.94
CA LEU A 228 -2.42 -18.30 36.68
C LEU A 228 -1.58 -17.95 35.45
N ILE A 229 -2.07 -17.08 34.54
CA ILE A 229 -1.35 -16.65 33.33
C ILE A 229 -0.95 -15.18 33.41
N GLY A 230 -1.88 -14.30 33.80
CA GLY A 230 -1.71 -12.83 33.76
C GLY A 230 -0.86 -12.20 34.85
N GLY A 231 -0.11 -13.01 35.61
CA GLY A 231 0.78 -12.57 36.69
C GLY A 231 2.24 -12.48 36.25
#